data_AF-A0A327N2M2-F1
#
_entry.id   AF-A0A327N2M2-F1
#
_cell.length_a   1.000
_cell.length_b   1.000
_cell.length_c   1.000
_cell.angle_alpha   90.00
_cell.angle_beta   90.00
_cell.angle_gamma   90.00
#
_symmetry.space_group_name_H-M   'P 1'
#
loop_
_entity.id
_entity.type
_entity.pdbx_description
1 polymer ?
#
loop_
_entity_poly.entity_id
_entity_poly.type
_entity_poly.pdbx_seq_one_letter_code
_entity_poly.pdbx_strand_id
1 'polypeptide(L)'
;MVAPETASCLSELLEVTNAHYSSVIDRGHCEPEILERAFILEHHQSAFGDISEHRRRIVAVLCQHYQRLYERPPREGKGAFALALTIEHFAQLGLQPHLWSLSRGLGRRLDEYKSATSMNESMGKDGFLGGQIRTGGGLLAFIDLMLDVCHEEVDHMTTALSRHQLRESVTHAFRTNSRLTEAGVSPETMPALLALLIQGSLPRTEFVTFTGLPREAASDQLDRLINLGLVVSPPSNLHRLEVGLPAWFAQDLLPDFHLA
;
A
#
# COMPACT_ATOMS: atom_id res chain seq x y z
N MET A 1 15.10 -4.23 -3.42
CA MET A 1 13.78 -4.90 -3.34
C MET A 1 13.86 -5.93 -2.24
N VAL A 2 12.85 -5.95 -1.38
CA VAL A 2 12.69 -6.97 -0.33
C VAL A 2 12.24 -8.30 -0.94
N ALA A 3 12.38 -9.38 -0.19
CA ALA A 3 11.93 -10.71 -0.61
C ALA A 3 10.40 -10.82 -0.67
N PRO A 4 9.86 -11.82 -1.41
CA PRO A 4 8.43 -12.01 -1.60
C PRO A 4 7.63 -12.12 -0.30
N GLU A 5 8.16 -12.78 0.72
CA GLU A 5 7.48 -12.96 2.02
C GLU A 5 7.29 -11.61 2.72
N THR A 6 8.32 -10.75 2.71
CA THR A 6 8.22 -9.38 3.23
C THR A 6 7.29 -8.52 2.41
N ALA A 7 7.33 -8.65 1.08
CA ALA A 7 6.41 -7.98 0.18
C ALA A 7 4.95 -8.39 0.45
N SER A 8 4.71 -9.67 0.75
CA SER A 8 3.38 -10.20 1.10
C SER A 8 2.85 -9.58 2.39
N CYS A 9 3.65 -9.55 3.47
CA CYS A 9 3.19 -8.92 4.71
C CYS A 9 2.94 -7.42 4.54
N LEU A 10 3.78 -6.73 3.75
CA LEU A 10 3.56 -5.32 3.41
C LEU A 10 2.27 -5.12 2.61
N SER A 11 1.99 -6.01 1.66
CA SER A 11 0.78 -6.01 0.84
C SER A 11 -0.47 -6.07 1.70
N GLU A 12 -0.54 -7.03 2.62
CA GLU A 12 -1.67 -7.20 3.54
C GLU A 12 -1.91 -5.95 4.40
N LEU A 13 -0.84 -5.34 4.90
CA LEU A 13 -0.94 -4.09 5.68
C LEU A 13 -1.39 -2.90 4.80
N LEU A 14 -0.91 -2.82 3.56
CA LEU A 14 -1.30 -1.78 2.61
C LEU A 14 -2.75 -1.92 2.15
N GLU A 15 -3.30 -3.12 2.06
CA GLU A 15 -4.72 -3.34 1.77
C GLU A 15 -5.61 -2.71 2.86
N VAL A 16 -5.25 -2.87 4.13
CA VAL A 16 -5.98 -2.25 5.25
C VAL A 16 -5.91 -0.73 5.17
N THR A 17 -4.75 -0.15 4.87
CA THR A 17 -4.62 1.31 4.75
C THR A 17 -5.34 1.84 3.50
N ASN A 18 -5.33 1.10 2.38
CA ASN A 18 -6.07 1.43 1.17
C ASN A 18 -7.58 1.53 1.43
N ALA A 19 -8.15 0.60 2.21
CA ALA A 19 -9.56 0.66 2.59
C ALA A 19 -9.87 1.92 3.42
N HIS A 20 -9.01 2.26 4.38
CA HIS A 20 -9.16 3.49 5.17
C HIS A 20 -9.14 4.75 4.28
N TYR A 21 -8.12 4.93 3.45
CA TYR A 21 -8.01 6.13 2.61
C TYR A 21 -9.13 6.22 1.56
N SER A 22 -9.61 5.07 1.05
CA SER A 22 -10.78 5.05 0.15
C SER A 22 -12.03 5.58 0.85
N SER A 23 -12.21 5.25 2.14
CA SER A 23 -13.30 5.82 2.94
C SER A 23 -13.15 7.33 3.13
N VAL A 24 -11.93 7.83 3.37
CA VAL A 24 -11.64 9.26 3.54
C VAL A 24 -11.96 10.05 2.26
N ILE A 25 -11.61 9.49 1.09
CA ILE A 25 -11.88 10.09 -0.21
C ILE A 25 -13.38 10.31 -0.41
N ASP A 26 -14.20 9.31 -0.06
CA ASP A 26 -15.67 9.36 -0.17
C ASP A 26 -16.37 9.85 1.11
N ARG A 27 -15.67 10.55 2.01
CA ARG A 27 -16.22 11.14 3.25
C ARG A 27 -16.93 10.13 4.18
N GLY A 28 -16.46 8.90 4.22
CA GLY A 28 -17.01 7.83 5.07
C GLY A 28 -18.19 7.07 4.47
N HIS A 29 -18.55 7.32 3.20
CA HIS A 29 -19.66 6.65 2.52
C HIS A 29 -19.24 5.37 1.77
N CYS A 30 -18.05 4.83 2.03
CA CYS A 30 -17.56 3.61 1.41
C CYS A 30 -17.91 2.40 2.27
N GLU A 31 -19.02 1.74 1.96
CA GLU A 31 -19.38 0.45 2.58
C GLU A 31 -18.54 -0.68 1.93
N PRO A 32 -17.89 -1.57 2.70
CA PRO A 32 -17.13 -2.70 2.17
C PRO A 32 -17.93 -3.58 1.20
N GLU A 33 -19.25 -3.72 1.41
CA GLU A 33 -20.14 -4.47 0.52
C GLU A 33 -20.27 -3.84 -0.88
N ILE A 34 -20.12 -2.51 -1.00
CA ILE A 34 -20.13 -1.81 -2.29
C ILE A 34 -18.85 -2.15 -3.07
N LEU A 35 -17.70 -2.22 -2.39
CA LEU A 35 -16.44 -2.67 -2.97
C LEU A 35 -16.50 -4.14 -3.39
N GLU A 36 -17.01 -5.04 -2.54
CA GLU A 36 -17.16 -6.46 -2.89
C GLU A 36 -18.10 -6.68 -4.09
N ARG A 37 -19.24 -5.99 -4.13
CA ARG A 37 -20.17 -6.07 -5.28
C ARG A 37 -19.59 -5.49 -6.55
N ALA A 38 -18.80 -4.43 -6.44
CA ALA A 38 -18.06 -3.84 -7.53
C ALA A 38 -17.06 -4.82 -8.17
N PHE A 39 -16.29 -5.53 -7.34
CA PHE A 39 -15.38 -6.60 -7.78
C PHE A 39 -16.12 -7.74 -8.50
N ILE A 40 -17.34 -8.08 -8.06
CA ILE A 40 -18.16 -9.16 -8.65
C ILE A 40 -18.82 -8.72 -9.98
N LEU A 41 -19.21 -7.46 -10.12
CA LEU A 41 -19.99 -6.98 -11.29
C LEU A 41 -19.13 -6.55 -12.48
N GLU A 42 -17.87 -6.16 -12.28
CA GLU A 42 -17.00 -5.66 -13.36
C GLU A 42 -15.83 -6.58 -13.72
N HIS A 43 -16.06 -7.89 -13.74
CA HIS A 43 -15.16 -8.87 -14.37
C HIS A 43 -15.02 -8.73 -15.90
N HIS A 44 -15.15 -7.50 -16.42
CA HIS A 44 -14.98 -7.19 -17.83
C HIS A 44 -13.52 -7.35 -18.24
N GLN A 45 -13.33 -8.12 -19.31
CA GLN A 45 -12.07 -8.24 -20.05
C GLN A 45 -11.44 -6.87 -20.23
N SER A 46 -10.21 -6.72 -19.74
CA SER A 46 -9.43 -5.49 -19.83
C SER A 46 -9.36 -5.01 -21.29
N ALA A 47 -10.13 -3.96 -21.61
CA ALA A 47 -10.14 -3.32 -22.93
C ALA A 47 -8.76 -2.73 -23.32
N PHE A 48 -7.79 -2.78 -22.40
CA PHE A 48 -6.41 -2.33 -22.60
C PHE A 48 -5.54 -3.37 -23.32
N GLY A 49 -6.02 -4.60 -23.52
CA GLY A 49 -5.30 -5.65 -24.26
C GLY A 49 -4.94 -5.24 -25.70
N ASP A 50 -5.81 -4.49 -26.36
CA ASP A 50 -5.65 -4.04 -27.76
C ASP A 50 -4.64 -2.88 -27.89
N ILE A 51 -4.33 -2.19 -26.81
CA ILE A 51 -3.32 -1.13 -26.79
C ILE A 51 -1.95 -1.80 -26.68
N SER A 52 -1.09 -1.69 -27.69
CA SER A 52 0.22 -2.37 -27.66
C SER A 52 1.22 -1.74 -26.67
N GLU A 53 1.18 -0.42 -26.51
CA GLU A 53 2.16 0.31 -25.68
C GLU A 53 1.73 0.35 -24.21
N HIS A 54 2.60 -0.16 -23.32
CA HIS A 54 2.34 -0.25 -21.88
C HIS A 54 1.99 1.11 -21.24
N ARG A 55 2.72 2.18 -21.58
CA ARG A 55 2.48 3.53 -21.04
C ARG A 55 1.09 4.04 -21.40
N ARG A 56 0.61 3.74 -22.62
CA ARG A 56 -0.74 4.11 -23.05
C ARG A 56 -1.82 3.34 -22.31
N ARG A 57 -1.56 2.09 -21.91
CA ARG A 57 -2.49 1.33 -21.05
C ARG A 57 -2.64 2.00 -19.69
N ILE A 58 -1.55 2.46 -19.08
CA ILE A 58 -1.59 3.19 -17.80
C ILE A 58 -2.46 4.45 -17.93
N VAL A 59 -2.21 5.26 -18.96
CA VAL A 59 -3.01 6.47 -19.23
C VAL A 59 -4.48 6.11 -19.49
N ALA A 60 -4.75 5.02 -20.20
CA ALA A 60 -6.12 4.58 -20.48
C ALA A 60 -6.88 4.17 -19.21
N VAL A 61 -6.21 3.53 -18.24
CA VAL A 61 -6.79 3.24 -16.91
C VAL A 61 -7.15 4.54 -16.19
N LEU A 62 -6.28 5.55 -16.21
CA LEU A 62 -6.55 6.85 -15.57
C LEU A 62 -7.69 7.62 -16.28
N CYS A 63 -7.76 7.55 -17.62
CA CYS A 63 -8.90 8.08 -18.37
C CYS A 63 -10.21 7.40 -17.96
N GLN A 64 -10.20 6.08 -17.79
CA GLN A 64 -11.37 5.33 -17.33
C GLN A 64 -11.78 5.76 -15.93
N HIS A 65 -10.82 5.90 -14.99
CA HIS A 65 -11.07 6.43 -13.66
C HIS A 65 -11.81 7.77 -13.75
N TYR A 66 -11.26 8.72 -14.50
CA TYR A 66 -11.89 10.04 -14.69
C TYR A 66 -13.30 9.91 -15.23
N GLN A 67 -13.52 9.11 -16.29
CA GLN A 67 -14.84 8.90 -16.88
C GLN A 67 -15.86 8.34 -15.87
N ARG A 68 -15.46 7.37 -15.03
CA ARG A 68 -16.33 6.79 -13.98
C ARG A 68 -16.82 7.84 -12.99
N LEU A 69 -16.00 8.84 -12.67
CA LEU A 69 -16.41 9.90 -11.74
C LEU A 69 -17.54 10.79 -12.30
N TYR A 70 -17.72 10.84 -13.61
CA TYR A 70 -18.75 11.64 -14.29
C TYR A 70 -19.89 10.82 -14.90
N GLU A 71 -19.90 9.49 -14.71
CA GLU A 71 -21.03 8.63 -15.11
C GLU A 71 -22.34 9.08 -14.44
N ARG A 72 -23.45 9.00 -15.19
CA ARG A 72 -24.78 9.41 -14.73
C ARG A 72 -25.77 8.24 -14.80
N PRO A 73 -26.68 8.10 -13.80
CA PRO A 73 -26.87 8.96 -12.62
C PRO A 73 -25.72 8.83 -11.59
N PRO A 74 -25.45 9.89 -10.79
CA PRO A 74 -24.39 9.83 -9.78
C PRO A 74 -24.72 8.75 -8.74
N ARG A 75 -23.72 7.95 -8.38
CA ARG A 75 -23.79 6.93 -7.34
C ARG A 75 -22.98 7.36 -6.12
N GLU A 76 -23.46 7.02 -4.94
CA GLU A 76 -22.65 7.09 -3.71
C GLU A 76 -21.49 6.08 -3.81
N GLY A 77 -20.33 6.41 -3.23
CA GLY A 77 -19.15 5.55 -3.29
C GLY A 77 -18.42 5.53 -4.65
N LYS A 78 -18.73 6.45 -5.58
CA LYS A 78 -18.14 6.43 -6.94
C LYS A 78 -16.62 6.64 -6.95
N GLY A 79 -16.07 7.37 -5.98
CA GLY A 79 -14.63 7.63 -5.89
C GLY A 79 -13.88 6.37 -5.49
N ALA A 80 -14.32 5.72 -4.40
CA ALA A 80 -13.77 4.47 -3.93
C ALA A 80 -13.94 3.35 -4.96
N PHE A 81 -15.09 3.31 -5.67
CA PHE A 81 -15.29 2.37 -6.76
C PHE A 81 -14.31 2.58 -7.91
N ALA A 82 -14.18 3.81 -8.43
CA ALA A 82 -13.23 4.12 -9.49
C ALA A 82 -11.78 3.82 -9.07
N LEU A 83 -11.45 4.05 -7.80
CA LEU A 83 -10.14 3.77 -7.23
C LEU A 83 -9.87 2.26 -7.12
N ALA A 84 -10.83 1.45 -6.64
CA ALA A 84 -10.71 0.00 -6.57
C ALA A 84 -10.49 -0.62 -7.95
N LEU A 85 -11.24 -0.17 -8.96
CA LEU A 85 -11.03 -0.58 -10.35
C LEU A 85 -9.65 -0.17 -10.88
N THR A 86 -9.17 1.02 -10.49
CA THR A 86 -7.84 1.50 -10.89
C THR A 86 -6.75 0.61 -10.32
N ILE A 87 -6.85 0.25 -9.04
CA ILE A 87 -5.93 -0.67 -8.37
C ILE A 87 -5.93 -2.03 -9.07
N GLU A 88 -7.10 -2.59 -9.36
CA GLU A 88 -7.21 -3.87 -10.07
C GLU A 88 -6.58 -3.81 -11.47
N HIS A 89 -6.87 -2.79 -12.26
CA HIS A 89 -6.26 -2.63 -13.58
C HIS A 89 -4.74 -2.42 -13.50
N PHE A 90 -4.24 -1.68 -12.51
CA PHE A 90 -2.80 -1.57 -12.28
C PHE A 90 -2.15 -2.91 -11.92
N ALA A 91 -2.84 -3.78 -11.17
CA ALA A 91 -2.40 -5.13 -10.89
C ALA A 91 -2.32 -5.98 -12.17
N GLN A 92 -3.34 -5.90 -13.04
CA GLN A 92 -3.35 -6.57 -14.35
C GLN A 92 -2.25 -6.07 -15.31
N LEU A 93 -1.85 -4.80 -15.17
CA LEU A 93 -0.70 -4.23 -15.88
C LEU A 93 0.64 -4.62 -15.23
N GLY A 94 0.65 -5.31 -14.09
CA GLY A 94 1.88 -5.72 -13.41
C GLY A 94 2.60 -4.59 -12.66
N LEU A 95 1.89 -3.49 -12.36
CA LEU A 95 2.44 -2.34 -11.61
C LEU A 95 2.55 -2.58 -10.10
N GLN A 96 2.10 -3.74 -9.61
CA GLN A 96 2.15 -4.14 -8.19
C GLN A 96 1.56 -3.07 -7.23
N PRO A 97 0.33 -2.58 -7.45
CA PRO A 97 -0.29 -1.49 -6.66
C PRO A 97 -0.66 -1.90 -5.23
N HIS A 98 -0.24 -3.08 -4.79
CA HIS A 98 -0.32 -3.56 -3.43
C HIS A 98 1.01 -3.39 -2.67
N LEU A 99 2.10 -3.00 -3.35
CA LEU A 99 3.39 -2.67 -2.72
C LEU A 99 3.61 -1.16 -2.56
N TRP A 100 2.65 -0.36 -2.98
CA TRP A 100 2.57 1.10 -2.85
C TRP A 100 1.09 1.49 -2.83
N SER A 101 0.72 2.68 -2.35
CA SER A 101 -0.68 3.00 -2.07
C SER A 101 -1.13 4.27 -2.78
N LEU A 102 -1.77 4.10 -3.93
CA LEU A 102 -2.44 5.20 -4.63
C LEU A 102 -3.47 5.90 -3.71
N SER A 103 -4.23 5.13 -2.92
CA SER A 103 -5.23 5.67 -2.00
C SER A 103 -4.59 6.57 -0.93
N ARG A 104 -3.47 6.15 -0.33
CA ARG A 104 -2.71 6.96 0.65
C ARG A 104 -2.19 8.25 0.01
N GLY A 105 -1.58 8.15 -1.17
CA GLY A 105 -1.08 9.31 -1.90
C GLY A 105 -2.19 10.32 -2.21
N LEU A 106 -3.35 9.86 -2.68
CA LEU A 106 -4.53 10.69 -2.90
C LEU A 106 -5.11 11.25 -1.60
N GLY A 107 -5.07 10.49 -0.51
CA GLY A 107 -5.48 10.97 0.81
C GLY A 107 -4.66 12.16 1.30
N ARG A 108 -3.34 12.17 1.02
CA ARG A 108 -2.45 13.32 1.34
C ARG A 108 -2.70 14.53 0.43
N ARG A 109 -3.07 14.29 -0.83
CA ARG A 109 -3.37 15.33 -1.83
C ARG A 109 -4.88 15.45 -2.09
N LEU A 110 -5.70 15.24 -1.05
CA LEU A 110 -7.15 15.11 -1.17
C LEU A 110 -7.81 16.36 -1.74
N ASP A 111 -7.33 17.54 -1.37
CA ASP A 111 -7.87 18.81 -1.87
C ASP A 111 -7.55 19.03 -3.36
N GLU A 112 -6.36 18.63 -3.80
CA GLU A 112 -5.97 18.65 -5.22
C GLU A 112 -6.82 17.66 -6.01
N TYR A 113 -6.98 16.43 -5.51
CA TYR A 113 -7.81 15.40 -6.12
C TYR A 113 -9.29 15.82 -6.25
N LYS A 114 -9.87 16.40 -5.19
CA LYS A 114 -11.25 16.93 -5.23
C LYS A 114 -11.40 18.10 -6.20
N SER A 115 -10.38 18.95 -6.32
CA SER A 115 -10.36 20.08 -7.25
C SER A 115 -10.27 19.60 -8.71
N ALA A 116 -9.40 18.62 -8.99
CA ALA A 116 -9.23 18.04 -10.32
C ALA A 116 -10.47 17.27 -10.82
N THR A 117 -11.28 16.76 -9.89
CA THR A 117 -12.49 15.97 -10.19
C THR A 117 -13.78 16.79 -10.10
N SER A 118 -13.69 18.11 -9.84
CA SER A 118 -14.83 18.99 -9.59
C SER A 118 -15.80 18.46 -8.51
N MET A 119 -15.35 17.59 -7.60
CA MET A 119 -16.18 16.98 -6.55
C MET A 119 -16.70 18.01 -5.52
N ASN A 120 -16.11 19.20 -5.48
CA ASN A 120 -16.52 20.31 -4.63
C ASN A 120 -17.48 21.32 -5.32
N GLU A 121 -17.75 21.19 -6.61
CA GLU A 121 -18.74 22.03 -7.27
C GLU A 121 -20.14 21.49 -6.92
N SER A 122 -20.71 22.00 -5.84
CA SER A 122 -22.15 22.05 -5.66
C SER A 122 -22.77 22.50 -6.98
N MET A 123 -23.52 21.59 -7.61
CA MET A 123 -24.27 21.85 -8.84
C MET A 123 -25.05 23.15 -8.62
N GLY A 124 -24.51 24.26 -9.15
CA GLY A 124 -25.16 25.55 -9.10
C GLY A 124 -26.53 25.38 -9.70
N LYS A 125 -27.55 25.87 -8.99
CA LYS A 125 -28.92 25.98 -9.46
C LYS A 125 -28.95 26.91 -10.67
N ASP A 126 -28.51 26.44 -11.83
CA ASP A 126 -28.83 27.01 -13.12
C ASP A 126 -28.97 25.85 -14.08
N GLY A 127 -30.23 25.47 -14.27
CA GLY A 127 -30.64 24.56 -15.33
C GLY A 127 -30.26 25.15 -16.68
N PHE A 128 -30.00 24.25 -17.63
CA PHE A 128 -29.46 24.49 -18.97
C PHE A 128 -27.95 24.68 -19.04
N LEU A 129 -27.24 23.55 -19.14
CA LEU A 129 -26.38 23.24 -20.28
C LEU A 129 -26.05 21.74 -20.25
N GLY A 130 -26.88 20.94 -20.91
CA GLY A 130 -26.49 19.61 -21.34
C GLY A 130 -25.33 19.72 -22.33
N GLY A 131 -24.31 18.87 -22.16
CA GLY A 131 -23.33 18.61 -23.21
C GLY A 131 -22.11 19.53 -23.29
N GLN A 132 -21.54 20.00 -22.17
CA GLN A 132 -20.16 20.49 -22.20
C GLN A 132 -19.17 19.39 -21.79
N ILE A 133 -18.81 18.55 -22.75
CA ILE A 133 -17.43 18.06 -22.85
C ILE A 133 -16.61 19.30 -23.26
N ARG A 134 -15.89 19.91 -22.31
CA ARG A 134 -14.83 20.91 -22.55
C ARG A 134 -14.18 21.20 -21.19
N THR A 135 -13.00 20.68 -20.90
CA THR A 135 -11.76 20.92 -21.64
C THR A 135 -10.85 19.69 -21.59
N GLY A 136 -10.10 19.42 -22.66
CA GLY A 136 -8.99 18.46 -22.58
C GLY A 136 -7.99 18.79 -21.45
N GLY A 137 -7.96 20.05 -20.99
CA GLY A 137 -7.15 20.48 -19.84
C GLY A 137 -7.56 19.86 -18.50
N GLY A 138 -8.84 19.61 -18.24
CA GLY A 138 -9.29 18.99 -16.98
C GLY A 138 -8.87 17.53 -16.86
N LEU A 139 -9.06 16.75 -17.93
CA LEU A 139 -8.62 15.36 -18.01
C LEU A 139 -7.09 15.26 -17.95
N LEU A 140 -6.37 16.12 -18.68
CA LEU A 140 -4.90 16.12 -18.66
C LEU A 140 -4.36 16.46 -17.27
N ALA A 141 -4.88 17.51 -16.62
CA ALA A 141 -4.49 17.87 -15.26
C ALA A 141 -4.79 16.75 -14.25
N PHE A 142 -5.91 16.05 -14.42
CA PHE A 142 -6.22 14.86 -13.62
C PHE A 142 -5.22 13.72 -13.85
N ILE A 143 -4.89 13.41 -15.10
CA ILE A 143 -3.91 12.37 -15.43
C ILE A 143 -2.54 12.74 -14.86
N ASP A 144 -2.10 13.99 -15.01
CA ASP A 144 -0.83 14.48 -14.47
C ASP A 144 -0.79 14.32 -12.94
N LEU A 145 -1.83 14.77 -12.23
CA LEU A 145 -1.96 14.57 -10.78
C LEU A 145 -1.87 13.09 -10.39
N MET A 146 -2.62 12.22 -11.06
CA MET A 146 -2.64 10.80 -10.74
C MET A 146 -1.28 10.13 -10.99
N LEU A 147 -0.59 10.49 -12.08
CA LEU A 147 0.75 9.99 -12.38
C LEU A 147 1.77 10.49 -11.37
N ASP A 148 1.73 11.78 -11.00
CA ASP A 148 2.60 12.34 -9.96
C ASP A 148 2.42 11.59 -8.63
N VAL A 149 1.18 11.35 -8.22
CA VAL A 149 0.88 10.58 -7.00
C VAL A 149 1.40 9.15 -7.10
N CYS A 150 1.25 8.47 -8.25
CA CYS A 150 1.81 7.14 -8.45
C CYS A 150 3.34 7.15 -8.33
N HIS A 151 4.01 8.12 -8.94
CA HIS A 151 5.46 8.27 -8.89
C HIS A 151 5.94 8.53 -7.47
N GLU A 152 5.33 9.48 -6.75
CA GLU A 152 5.66 9.78 -5.36
C GLU A 152 5.53 8.55 -4.45
N GLU A 153 4.46 7.77 -4.62
CA GLU A 153 4.21 6.56 -3.83
C GLU A 153 5.23 5.44 -4.14
N VAL A 154 5.57 5.24 -5.42
CA VAL A 154 6.60 4.28 -5.83
C VAL A 154 7.98 4.69 -5.33
N ASP A 155 8.34 5.97 -5.44
CA ASP A 155 9.62 6.50 -4.97
C ASP A 155 9.74 6.43 -3.45
N HIS A 156 8.65 6.72 -2.75
CA HIS A 156 8.55 6.56 -1.30
C HIS A 156 8.81 5.11 -0.88
N MET A 157 8.07 4.15 -1.44
CA MET A 157 8.23 2.73 -1.09
C MET A 157 9.60 2.18 -1.51
N THR A 158 10.13 2.63 -2.65
CA THR A 158 11.47 2.23 -3.12
C THR A 158 12.56 2.74 -2.17
N THR A 159 12.42 3.98 -1.68
CA THR A 159 13.36 4.58 -0.74
C THR A 159 13.26 3.92 0.63
N ALA A 160 12.05 3.77 1.16
CA ALA A 160 11.78 3.18 2.47
C ALA A 160 12.25 1.72 2.56
N LEU A 161 12.09 0.95 1.48
CA LEU A 161 12.52 -0.46 1.40
C LEU A 161 13.95 -0.63 0.86
N SER A 162 14.70 0.46 0.69
CA SER A 162 16.12 0.37 0.36
C SER A 162 16.88 -0.26 1.53
N ARG A 163 17.94 -1.04 1.24
CA ARG A 163 18.74 -1.71 2.29
C ARG A 163 19.32 -0.74 3.32
N HIS A 164 19.67 0.46 2.86
CA HIS A 164 20.17 1.52 3.71
C HIS A 164 19.06 2.04 4.63
N GLN A 165 17.91 2.43 4.06
CA GLN A 165 16.82 2.98 4.86
C GLN A 165 16.22 1.95 5.82
N LEU A 166 16.04 0.69 5.38
CA LEU A 166 15.60 -0.39 6.27
C LEU A 166 16.53 -0.57 7.47
N ARG A 167 17.85 -0.50 7.26
CA ARG A 167 18.82 -0.57 8.37
C ARG A 167 18.64 0.59 9.33
N GLU A 168 18.51 1.82 8.82
CA GLU A 168 18.30 3.01 9.64
C GLU A 168 16.97 2.92 10.42
N SER A 169 15.87 2.55 9.76
CA SER A 169 14.56 2.41 10.39
C SER A 169 14.53 1.31 11.45
N VAL A 170 15.12 0.14 11.20
CA VAL A 170 15.23 -0.92 12.22
C VAL A 170 16.10 -0.44 13.38
N THR A 171 17.23 0.22 13.10
CA THR A 171 18.11 0.76 14.16
C THR A 171 17.38 1.78 15.02
N HIS A 172 16.58 2.66 14.39
CA HIS A 172 15.73 3.62 15.09
C HIS A 172 14.69 2.90 15.96
N ALA A 173 13.96 1.94 15.40
CA ALA A 173 12.95 1.17 16.13
C ALA A 173 13.52 0.50 17.38
N PHE A 174 14.69 -0.13 17.30
CA PHE A 174 15.36 -0.74 18.46
C PHE A 174 15.78 0.26 19.55
N ARG A 175 15.92 1.55 19.21
CA ARG A 175 16.27 2.61 20.17
C ARG A 175 15.05 3.29 20.78
N THR A 176 13.95 3.40 20.03
CA THR A 176 12.82 4.26 20.40
C THR A 176 11.54 3.49 20.71
N ASN A 177 11.39 2.27 20.21
CA ASN A 177 10.16 1.51 20.37
C ASN A 177 10.08 0.90 21.77
N SER A 178 9.06 1.32 22.53
CA SER A 178 8.87 0.86 23.91
C SER A 178 8.53 -0.63 23.98
N ARG A 179 7.82 -1.20 23.01
CA ARG A 179 7.45 -2.63 22.99
C ARG A 179 8.67 -3.53 22.91
N LEU A 180 9.66 -3.16 22.09
CA LEU A 180 10.95 -3.87 22.02
C LEU A 180 11.70 -3.80 23.36
N THR A 181 11.74 -2.61 23.95
CA THR A 181 12.44 -2.35 25.22
C THR A 181 11.77 -3.08 26.39
N GLU A 182 10.45 -2.99 26.51
CA GLU A 182 9.63 -3.63 27.55
C GLU A 182 9.66 -5.15 27.45
N ALA A 183 9.68 -5.69 26.23
CA ALA A 183 9.88 -7.11 25.98
C ALA A 183 11.32 -7.57 26.24
N GLY A 184 12.26 -6.66 26.54
CA GLY A 184 13.67 -6.95 26.77
C GLY A 184 14.36 -7.56 25.55
N VAL A 185 13.98 -7.11 24.36
CA VAL A 185 14.64 -7.52 23.11
C VAL A 185 16.03 -6.87 23.05
N SER A 186 17.05 -7.68 22.86
CA SER A 186 18.43 -7.23 22.85
C SER A 186 18.80 -6.61 21.48
N PRO A 187 19.51 -5.46 21.43
CA PRO A 187 19.95 -4.83 20.18
C PRO A 187 20.81 -5.74 19.28
N GLU A 188 21.47 -6.74 19.86
CA GLU A 188 22.26 -7.75 19.16
C GLU A 188 21.40 -8.61 18.20
N THR A 189 20.08 -8.66 18.38
CA THR A 189 19.18 -9.34 17.42
C THR A 189 18.90 -8.56 16.15
N MET A 190 19.24 -7.27 16.12
CA MET A 190 18.99 -6.39 14.98
C MET A 190 19.55 -6.92 13.63
N PRO A 191 20.79 -7.43 13.53
CA PRO A 191 21.31 -7.96 12.27
C PRO A 191 20.52 -9.16 11.77
N ALA A 192 20.02 -10.02 12.69
CA ALA A 192 19.20 -11.17 12.35
C ALA A 192 17.83 -10.73 11.82
N LEU A 193 17.18 -9.76 12.46
CA LEU A 193 15.90 -9.22 11.99
C LEU A 193 16.04 -8.49 10.65
N LEU A 194 17.10 -7.70 10.46
CA LEU A 194 17.38 -7.03 9.19
C LEU A 194 17.63 -8.05 8.08
N ALA A 195 18.37 -9.13 8.36
CA ALA A 195 18.57 -10.20 7.40
C ALA A 195 17.23 -10.87 7.03
N LEU A 196 16.36 -11.12 8.01
CA LEU A 196 15.04 -11.70 7.78
C LEU A 196 14.15 -10.79 6.93
N LEU A 197 14.14 -9.48 7.21
CA LEU A 197 13.38 -8.49 6.41
C LEU A 197 13.87 -8.38 4.96
N ILE A 198 15.17 -8.57 4.73
CA ILE A 198 15.72 -8.50 3.37
C ILE A 198 15.48 -9.82 2.62
N GLN A 199 15.63 -10.96 3.30
CA GLN A 199 15.58 -12.29 2.68
C GLN A 199 14.19 -12.94 2.73
N GLY A 200 13.25 -12.41 3.51
CA GLY A 200 11.87 -12.88 3.66
C GLY A 200 11.76 -14.13 4.52
N SER A 201 12.68 -15.08 4.33
CA SER A 201 12.77 -16.32 5.08
C SER A 201 14.22 -16.71 5.36
N LEU A 202 14.49 -17.22 6.56
CA LEU A 202 15.81 -17.67 6.99
C LEU A 202 15.75 -19.01 7.74
N PRO A 203 16.77 -19.89 7.63
CA PRO A 203 16.91 -21.01 8.56
C PRO A 203 17.05 -20.51 10.00
N ARG A 204 16.43 -21.22 10.96
CA ARG A 204 16.53 -20.86 12.39
C ARG A 204 17.97 -20.78 12.88
N THR A 205 18.85 -21.64 12.36
CA THR A 205 20.28 -21.66 12.68
C THR A 205 21.03 -20.42 12.19
N GLU A 206 20.67 -19.90 11.02
CA GLU A 206 21.26 -18.68 10.48
C GLU A 206 20.80 -17.46 11.27
N PHE A 207 19.51 -17.40 11.61
CA PHE A 207 18.97 -16.35 12.46
C PHE A 207 19.72 -16.27 13.79
N VAL A 208 19.87 -17.41 14.48
CA VAL A 208 20.67 -17.50 15.72
C VAL A 208 22.11 -17.03 15.50
N THR A 209 22.73 -17.42 14.38
CA THR A 209 24.10 -17.03 14.07
C THR A 209 24.23 -15.53 13.87
N PHE A 210 23.27 -14.89 13.20
CA PHE A 210 23.29 -13.44 12.96
C PHE A 210 23.08 -12.60 14.22
N THR A 211 22.53 -13.17 15.30
CA THR A 211 22.45 -12.44 16.59
C THR A 211 23.83 -12.24 17.23
N GLY A 212 24.82 -13.09 16.92
CA GLY A 212 26.11 -13.10 17.61
C GLY A 212 26.04 -13.51 19.09
N LEU A 213 24.88 -13.93 19.59
CA LEU A 213 24.67 -14.35 20.97
C LEU A 213 24.98 -15.85 21.16
N PRO A 214 25.28 -16.29 22.40
CA PRO A 214 25.29 -17.72 22.73
C PRO A 214 23.94 -18.37 22.40
N ARG A 215 23.96 -19.64 21.98
CA ARG A 215 22.78 -20.33 21.43
C ARG A 215 21.53 -20.26 22.32
N GLU A 216 21.68 -20.43 23.64
CA GLU A 216 20.57 -20.36 24.59
C GLU A 216 19.95 -18.95 24.61
N ALA A 217 20.78 -17.91 24.81
CA ALA A 217 20.34 -16.53 24.78
C ALA A 217 19.73 -16.11 23.43
N ALA A 218 20.30 -16.59 22.32
CA ALA A 218 19.75 -16.34 20.99
C ALA A 218 18.37 -16.99 20.79
N SER A 219 18.16 -18.19 21.35
CA SER A 219 16.85 -18.85 21.32
C SER A 219 15.81 -18.10 22.14
N ASP A 220 16.18 -17.65 23.35
CA ASP A 220 15.29 -16.85 24.21
C ASP A 220 14.88 -15.54 23.53
N GLN A 221 15.83 -14.88 22.85
CA GLN A 221 15.56 -13.66 22.09
C GLN A 221 14.68 -13.91 20.87
N LEU A 222 14.91 -15.02 20.15
CA LEU A 222 14.04 -15.43 19.06
C LEU A 222 12.60 -15.67 19.53
N ASP A 223 12.40 -16.33 20.67
CA ASP A 223 11.07 -16.58 21.22
C ASP A 223 10.36 -15.26 21.60
N ARG A 224 11.09 -14.26 22.11
CA ARG A 224 10.56 -12.89 22.33
C ARG A 224 10.11 -12.25 21.02
N LEU A 225 10.91 -12.34 19.96
CA LEU A 225 10.57 -11.78 18.66
C LEU A 225 9.35 -12.48 18.04
N ILE A 226 9.21 -13.80 18.24
CA ILE A 226 8.02 -14.56 17.83
C ILE A 226 6.78 -14.09 18.62
N ASN A 227 6.90 -13.93 19.94
CA ASN A 227 5.79 -13.45 20.78
C ASN A 227 5.35 -12.02 20.43
N LEU A 228 6.28 -11.18 19.94
CA LEU A 228 5.98 -9.84 19.43
C LEU A 228 5.40 -9.84 18.01
N GLY A 229 5.38 -10.99 17.34
CA GLY A 229 4.93 -11.14 15.96
C GLY A 229 5.91 -10.59 14.92
N LEU A 230 7.17 -10.32 15.28
CA LEU A 230 8.23 -9.85 14.37
C LEU A 230 8.86 -10.99 13.55
N VAL A 231 8.70 -12.21 14.04
CA VAL A 231 9.18 -13.43 13.40
C VAL A 231 8.07 -14.47 13.49
N VAL A 232 7.85 -15.21 12.41
CA VAL A 232 6.87 -16.29 12.36
C VAL A 232 7.60 -17.61 12.08
N SER A 233 7.17 -18.68 12.74
CA SER A 233 7.58 -20.04 12.41
C SER A 233 6.41 -20.73 11.69
N PRO A 234 6.43 -20.84 10.35
CA PRO A 234 5.31 -21.42 9.62
C PRO A 234 5.13 -22.91 9.99
N PRO A 235 3.88 -23.40 10.11
CA PRO A 235 3.61 -24.80 10.45
C PRO A 235 4.05 -25.76 9.34
N SER A 236 4.18 -25.29 8.10
CA SER A 236 4.67 -26.05 6.96
C SER A 236 6.17 -26.36 7.02
N ASN A 237 6.97 -25.56 7.73
CA ASN A 237 8.41 -25.76 7.85
C ASN A 237 8.99 -25.15 9.14
N LEU A 238 9.00 -25.93 10.22
CA LEU A 238 9.49 -25.51 11.54
C LEU A 238 11.00 -25.20 11.59
N HIS A 239 11.75 -25.51 10.54
CA HIS A 239 13.19 -25.21 10.47
C HIS A 239 13.48 -23.84 9.86
N ARG A 240 12.46 -23.20 9.27
CA ARG A 240 12.56 -21.87 8.69
C ARG A 240 11.78 -20.88 9.55
N LEU A 241 12.28 -19.66 9.54
CA LEU A 241 11.64 -18.49 10.09
C LEU A 241 11.23 -17.61 8.90
N GLU A 242 10.08 -17.00 9.01
CA GLU A 242 9.56 -16.02 8.08
C GLU A 242 9.40 -14.68 8.80
N VAL A 243 9.42 -13.60 8.04
CA VAL A 243 9.15 -12.29 8.58
C VAL A 243 7.74 -12.25 9.18
N GLY A 244 7.66 -11.80 10.42
CA GLY A 244 6.41 -11.27 10.97
C GLY A 244 6.48 -9.75 10.88
N LEU A 245 5.52 -9.13 10.20
CA LEU A 245 5.50 -7.67 10.08
C LEU A 245 4.23 -7.14 10.73
N PRO A 246 4.23 -6.98 12.07
CA PRO A 246 3.06 -6.47 12.74
C PRO A 246 2.92 -4.98 12.41
N ALA A 247 1.67 -4.58 12.25
CA ALA A 247 1.20 -3.21 12.09
C ALA A 247 2.09 -2.14 12.74
N TRP A 248 2.29 -2.22 14.06
CA TRP A 248 3.03 -1.24 14.86
C TRP A 248 4.50 -1.13 14.45
N PHE A 249 5.13 -2.23 14.02
CA PHE A 249 6.53 -2.23 13.61
C PHE A 249 6.67 -1.71 12.18
N ALA A 250 5.69 -2.01 11.31
CA ALA A 250 5.64 -1.44 9.97
C ALA A 250 5.60 0.10 9.99
N GLN A 251 4.94 0.71 10.99
CA GLN A 251 4.93 2.17 11.20
C GLN A 251 6.32 2.72 11.53
N ASP A 252 7.15 1.97 12.26
CA ASP A 252 8.53 2.38 12.53
C ASP A 252 9.44 2.19 11.29
N LEU A 253 9.13 1.20 10.44
CA LEU A 253 9.90 0.92 9.23
C LEU A 253 9.62 1.92 8.11
N LEU A 254 8.34 2.25 7.92
CA LEU A 254 7.82 3.07 6.85
C LEU A 254 7.33 4.41 7.41
N PRO A 255 8.05 5.52 7.22
CA PRO A 255 7.54 6.83 7.60
C PRO A 255 6.19 7.09 6.89
N ASP A 256 5.24 7.70 7.59
CA ASP A 256 3.88 7.99 7.09
C ASP A 256 2.99 6.76 6.80
N PHE A 257 3.38 5.58 7.31
CA PHE A 257 2.48 4.43 7.36
C PHE A 257 1.50 4.61 8.52
N HIS A 258 0.32 5.16 8.25
CA HIS A 258 -0.74 5.33 9.25
C HIS A 258 -1.71 4.16 9.16
N LEU A 259 -1.81 3.40 10.26
CA LEU A 259 -2.95 2.52 10.46
C LEU A 259 -4.02 3.34 11.18
N ALA A 260 -5.23 3.31 10.64
CA ALA A 260 -6.40 3.93 11.22
C ALA A 260 -6.81 3.28 12.54
#